data_AF-A0A1V5L1R6-F1
#
_entry.id   AF-A0A1V5L1R6-F1
#
_cell.length_a   1.000
_cell.length_b   1.000
_cell.length_c   1.000
_cell.angle_alpha   90.00
_cell.angle_beta   90.00
_cell.angle_gamma   90.00
#
_symmetry.space_group_name_H-M   'P 1'
#
loop_
_entity.id
_entity.type
_entity.pdbx_description
1 polymer ?
#
loop_
_entity_poly.entity_id
_entity_poly.type
_entity_poly.pdbx_seq_one_letter_code
_entity_poly.pdbx_strand_id
1 'polypeptide(L)'
;MILILGSTGYVGAKYEQYLKGRGIPCRAVSRKEVDYTQVGPLTDLLKNSRPGFLINAAGYTGKPNVDACEVNKLATLQGNAVFPGVVREACENTGTPWGHVSSGCIFSGRRADGKGFTEEDTPNFSFRTNNCSFYSGTKALGEEILSGAKDCYIWRLRIPFNNENNPRNYLTKLMTYKTLLEAENSISHLEEFVESTFACWEKRIPFGTYNVTNPGAIMTSDVVRWIQEETARRDKEGLPSPFPRSYAFFDNLESFMQIAAKTPRSNCVLDTTKLTRAGITLTPVEEAVRKALREWIP
;
A
#
# COMPACT_ATOMS: atom_id res chain seq x y z
N MET A 1 -2.17 -24.15 -4.90
CA MET A 1 -1.75 -23.50 -3.65
C MET A 1 -1.10 -22.15 -3.97
N ILE A 2 -1.31 -21.14 -3.12
CA ILE A 2 -0.70 -19.79 -3.21
C ILE A 2 0.43 -19.67 -2.18
N LEU A 3 1.60 -19.11 -2.55
CA LEU A 3 2.62 -18.73 -1.56
C LEU A 3 2.50 -17.25 -1.19
N ILE A 4 2.75 -16.92 0.08
CA ILE A 4 2.74 -15.54 0.57
C ILE A 4 4.08 -15.26 1.24
N LEU A 5 4.82 -14.28 0.72
CA LEU A 5 6.01 -13.71 1.36
C LEU A 5 5.60 -12.46 2.14
N GLY A 6 6.15 -12.27 3.34
CA GLY A 6 5.82 -11.12 4.20
C GLY A 6 4.47 -11.22 4.92
N SER A 7 3.97 -12.43 5.18
CA SER A 7 2.67 -12.67 5.84
C SER A 7 2.53 -12.08 7.24
N THR A 8 3.63 -11.85 7.96
CA THR A 8 3.60 -11.20 9.29
C THR A 8 3.46 -9.67 9.23
N GLY A 9 3.50 -9.09 8.02
CA GLY A 9 3.27 -7.68 7.78
C GLY A 9 1.79 -7.33 7.68
N TYR A 10 1.48 -6.03 7.70
CA TYR A 10 0.10 -5.54 7.70
C TYR A 10 -0.73 -6.01 6.49
N VAL A 11 -0.15 -5.91 5.29
CA VAL A 11 -0.81 -6.34 4.05
C VAL A 11 -0.76 -7.86 3.89
N GLY A 12 0.40 -8.48 4.18
CA GLY A 12 0.56 -9.94 4.06
C GLY A 12 -0.38 -10.73 4.96
N ALA A 13 -0.64 -10.24 6.18
CA ALA A 13 -1.58 -10.87 7.10
C ALA A 13 -3.01 -10.83 6.57
N LYS A 14 -3.43 -9.71 5.93
CA LYS A 14 -4.74 -9.64 5.29
C LYS A 14 -4.85 -10.57 4.07
N TYR A 15 -3.81 -10.72 3.25
CA TYR A 15 -3.82 -11.74 2.19
C TYR A 15 -4.04 -13.14 2.75
N GLU A 16 -3.33 -13.51 3.82
CA GLU A 16 -3.49 -14.82 4.44
C GLU A 16 -4.91 -15.02 5.00
N GLN A 17 -5.45 -14.02 5.71
CA GLN A 17 -6.82 -14.05 6.20
C GLN A 17 -7.84 -14.19 5.06
N TYR A 18 -7.71 -13.37 4.01
CA TYR A 18 -8.61 -13.39 2.86
C TYR A 18 -8.62 -14.76 2.16
N LEU A 19 -7.44 -15.32 1.89
CA LEU A 19 -7.33 -16.61 1.20
C LEU A 19 -7.88 -17.76 2.06
N LYS A 20 -7.59 -17.77 3.37
CA LYS A 20 -8.18 -18.74 4.30
C LYS A 20 -9.70 -18.60 4.40
N GLY A 21 -10.21 -17.38 4.47
CA GLY A 21 -11.65 -17.09 4.51
C GLY A 21 -12.39 -17.58 3.26
N ARG A 22 -11.72 -17.59 2.10
CA ARG A 22 -12.25 -18.15 0.84
C ARG A 22 -11.96 -19.65 0.65
N GLY A 23 -11.32 -20.31 1.61
CA GLY A 23 -10.93 -21.72 1.48
C GLY A 23 -9.88 -21.98 0.38
N ILE A 24 -9.14 -20.95 -0.06
CA ILE A 24 -8.12 -21.07 -1.10
C ILE A 24 -6.83 -21.59 -0.43
N PRO A 25 -6.27 -22.74 -0.87
CA PRO A 25 -5.06 -23.28 -0.26
C PRO A 25 -3.89 -22.28 -0.38
N CYS A 26 -3.38 -21.81 0.75
CA CYS A 26 -2.25 -20.89 0.82
C CYS A 26 -1.21 -21.30 1.87
N ARG A 27 0.05 -20.92 1.66
CA ARG A 27 1.13 -21.08 2.63
C ARG A 27 1.88 -19.77 2.82
N ALA A 28 1.83 -19.27 4.05
CA ALA A 28 2.67 -18.18 4.53
C ALA A 28 4.09 -18.69 4.77
N VAL A 29 5.08 -18.09 4.10
CA VAL A 29 6.48 -18.52 4.20
C VAL A 29 7.22 -17.62 5.18
N SER A 30 7.86 -18.22 6.18
CA SER A 30 8.68 -17.52 7.16
C SER A 30 10.14 -17.46 6.73
N ARG A 31 10.81 -16.32 6.95
CA ARG A 31 12.27 -16.21 6.74
C ARG A 31 13.09 -17.10 7.65
N LYS A 32 12.52 -17.55 8.78
CA LYS A 32 13.18 -18.51 9.69
C LYS A 32 13.17 -19.94 9.13
N GLU A 33 12.24 -20.23 8.22
CA GLU A 33 12.06 -21.55 7.61
C GLU A 33 12.84 -21.63 6.29
N VAL A 34 12.68 -20.61 5.44
CA VAL A 34 13.39 -20.48 4.17
C VAL A 34 13.92 -19.06 4.08
N ASP A 35 15.24 -18.90 3.91
CA ASP A 35 15.82 -17.58 3.62
C ASP A 35 15.52 -17.17 2.18
N TYR A 36 14.26 -16.83 1.93
CA TYR A 36 13.79 -16.39 0.63
C TYR A 36 14.37 -15.04 0.19
N THR A 37 15.22 -14.40 1.00
CA THR A 37 15.96 -13.20 0.58
C THR A 37 17.11 -13.53 -0.37
N GLN A 38 17.39 -14.82 -0.58
CA GLN A 38 18.36 -15.35 -1.53
C GLN A 38 17.66 -16.08 -2.68
N VAL A 39 18.18 -15.94 -3.89
CA VAL A 39 17.57 -16.52 -5.11
C VAL A 39 17.48 -18.04 -5.03
N GLY A 40 18.55 -18.71 -4.62
CA GLY A 40 18.63 -20.17 -4.54
C GLY A 40 17.54 -20.80 -3.66
N PRO A 41 17.49 -20.47 -2.35
CA PRO A 41 16.47 -20.97 -1.45
C PRO A 41 15.02 -20.69 -1.90
N LEU A 42 14.75 -19.50 -2.45
CA LEU A 42 13.42 -19.20 -2.99
C LEU A 42 13.12 -20.03 -4.25
N THR A 43 14.09 -20.20 -5.15
CA THR A 43 13.96 -21.03 -6.35
C THR A 43 13.67 -22.49 -5.97
N ASP A 44 14.37 -23.05 -4.99
CA ASP A 44 14.16 -24.42 -4.52
C ASP A 44 12.77 -24.60 -3.89
N LEU A 45 12.34 -23.63 -3.09
CA LEU A 45 10.99 -23.62 -2.54
C LEU A 45 9.93 -23.64 -3.66
N LEU A 46 10.09 -22.80 -4.69
CA LEU A 46 9.18 -22.74 -5.83
C LEU A 46 9.15 -24.04 -6.64
N LYS A 47 10.33 -24.63 -6.94
CA LYS A 47 10.44 -25.91 -7.65
C LYS A 47 9.76 -27.06 -6.91
N ASN A 48 9.96 -27.12 -5.58
CA ASN A 48 9.46 -28.22 -4.75
C ASN A 48 7.95 -28.09 -4.47
N SER A 49 7.46 -26.88 -4.24
CA SER A 49 6.05 -26.65 -3.88
C SER A 49 5.12 -26.37 -5.06
N ARG A 50 5.67 -26.00 -6.22
CA ARG A 50 4.97 -25.69 -7.48
C ARG A 50 3.68 -24.88 -7.25
N PRO A 51 3.77 -23.71 -6.61
CA PRO A 51 2.57 -22.94 -6.34
C PRO A 51 1.95 -22.45 -7.64
N GLY A 52 0.63 -22.29 -7.63
CA GLY A 52 -0.07 -21.70 -8.75
C GLY A 52 0.23 -20.21 -8.91
N PHE A 53 0.61 -19.53 -7.80
CA PHE A 53 0.92 -18.11 -7.78
C PHE A 53 1.72 -17.75 -6.51
N LEU A 54 2.56 -16.72 -6.60
CA LEU A 54 3.28 -16.14 -5.45
C LEU A 54 2.84 -14.68 -5.20
N ILE A 55 2.51 -14.36 -3.95
CA ILE A 55 2.24 -13.00 -3.49
C ILE A 55 3.42 -12.51 -2.67
N ASN A 56 4.12 -11.49 -3.17
CA ASN A 56 5.14 -10.78 -2.42
C ASN A 56 4.55 -9.54 -1.75
N ALA A 57 4.25 -9.66 -0.46
CA ALA A 57 3.86 -8.55 0.42
C ALA A 57 4.99 -8.13 1.38
N ALA A 58 6.21 -8.63 1.17
CA ALA A 58 7.38 -8.25 1.94
C ALA A 58 7.98 -6.93 1.43
N GLY A 59 8.40 -6.11 2.38
CA GLY A 59 9.05 -4.82 2.13
C GLY A 59 9.40 -4.14 3.44
N TYR A 60 10.17 -3.07 3.37
CA TYR A 60 10.61 -2.28 4.52
C TYR A 60 9.96 -0.89 4.51
N THR A 61 9.05 -0.66 5.45
CA THR A 61 8.33 0.62 5.60
C THR A 61 8.82 1.46 6.78
N GLY A 62 9.87 1.01 7.47
CA GLY A 62 10.30 1.57 8.75
C GLY A 62 9.36 1.24 9.92
N LYS A 63 9.88 1.40 11.15
CA LYS A 63 9.10 1.39 12.40
C LYS A 63 9.55 2.58 13.25
N PRO A 64 8.63 3.44 13.76
CA PRO A 64 7.18 3.36 13.63
C PRO A 64 6.65 3.84 12.26
N ASN A 65 7.43 4.58 11.48
CA ASN A 65 7.01 5.17 10.21
C ASN A 65 8.19 5.27 9.21
N VAL A 66 7.95 5.95 8.07
CA VAL A 66 8.92 6.11 6.98
C VAL A 66 10.20 6.86 7.37
N ASP A 67 10.20 7.67 8.43
CA ASP A 67 11.40 8.38 8.90
C ASP A 67 12.51 7.40 9.30
N ALA A 68 12.15 6.21 9.78
CA ALA A 68 13.11 5.17 10.12
C ALA A 68 13.88 4.63 8.90
N CYS A 69 13.37 4.84 7.69
CA CYS A 69 14.05 4.46 6.45
C CYS A 69 15.23 5.38 6.12
N GLU A 70 15.21 6.63 6.59
CA GLU A 70 16.33 7.57 6.41
C GLU A 70 17.56 7.14 7.21
N VAL A 71 17.34 6.49 8.36
CA VAL A 71 18.42 5.97 9.21
C VAL A 71 18.82 4.56 8.77
N ASN A 72 17.84 3.68 8.53
CA ASN A 72 18.09 2.29 8.18
C ASN A 72 18.19 2.07 6.66
N LYS A 73 19.07 2.82 5.99
CA LYS A 73 19.18 2.86 4.53
C LYS A 73 19.49 1.49 3.93
N LEU A 74 20.42 0.72 4.53
CA LEU A 74 20.78 -0.61 4.05
C LEU A 74 19.57 -1.56 4.05
N ALA A 75 18.87 -1.66 5.18
CA ALA A 75 17.68 -2.52 5.29
C ALA A 75 16.55 -2.07 4.36
N THR A 76 16.40 -0.75 4.16
CA THR A 76 15.40 -0.18 3.25
C THR A 76 15.71 -0.54 1.80
N LEU A 77 16.96 -0.33 1.36
CA LEU A 77 17.40 -0.67 0.01
C LEU A 77 17.29 -2.18 -0.26
N GLN A 78 17.73 -2.99 0.69
CA GLN A 78 17.64 -4.45 0.61
C GLN A 78 16.19 -4.91 0.48
N GLY A 79 15.29 -4.41 1.34
CA GLY A 79 13.89 -4.85 1.33
C GLY A 79 13.05 -4.32 0.17
N ASN A 80 13.33 -3.12 -0.32
CA ASN A 80 12.46 -2.42 -1.28
C ASN A 80 12.96 -2.41 -2.72
N ALA A 81 14.26 -2.61 -2.94
CA ALA A 81 14.85 -2.61 -4.28
C ALA A 81 15.53 -3.95 -4.61
N VAL A 82 16.46 -4.42 -3.78
CA VAL A 82 17.20 -5.66 -4.04
C VAL A 82 16.30 -6.89 -3.98
N PHE A 83 15.52 -7.03 -2.91
CA PHE A 83 14.68 -8.20 -2.69
C PHE A 83 13.60 -8.43 -3.77
N PRO A 84 12.90 -7.41 -4.30
CA PRO A 84 12.06 -7.58 -5.48
C PRO A 84 12.78 -8.25 -6.66
N GLY A 85 14.05 -7.90 -6.91
CA GLY A 85 14.88 -8.55 -7.94
C GLY A 85 15.13 -10.03 -7.65
N VAL A 86 15.38 -10.40 -6.39
CA VAL A 86 15.50 -11.81 -5.96
C VAL A 86 14.21 -12.58 -6.24
N VAL A 87 13.06 -12.00 -5.91
CA VAL A 87 11.75 -12.63 -6.16
C VAL A 87 11.51 -12.80 -7.66
N ARG A 88 11.80 -11.75 -8.45
CA ARG A 88 11.72 -11.80 -9.92
C ARG A 88 12.53 -12.97 -10.47
N GLU A 89 13.81 -13.03 -10.12
CA GLU A 89 14.71 -14.06 -10.66
C GLU A 89 14.23 -15.48 -10.31
N ALA A 90 13.84 -15.72 -9.06
CA ALA A 90 13.34 -17.02 -8.64
C ALA A 90 12.01 -17.41 -9.33
N CYS A 91 11.10 -16.45 -9.51
CA CYS A 91 9.82 -16.68 -10.20
C CYS A 91 10.03 -16.94 -11.70
N GLU A 92 10.88 -16.16 -12.37
CA GLU A 92 11.21 -16.36 -13.79
C GLU A 92 11.94 -17.69 -14.03
N ASN A 93 12.87 -18.08 -13.14
CA ASN A 93 13.58 -19.36 -13.21
C ASN A 93 12.67 -20.58 -13.09
N THR A 94 11.45 -20.42 -12.55
CA THR A 94 10.52 -21.51 -12.30
C THR A 94 9.22 -21.39 -13.09
N GLY A 95 9.04 -20.31 -13.87
CA GLY A 95 7.78 -20.01 -14.53
C GLY A 95 6.62 -19.79 -13.55
N THR A 96 6.91 -19.36 -12.32
CA THR A 96 5.87 -19.11 -11.31
C THR A 96 5.29 -17.71 -11.54
N PRO A 97 4.00 -17.57 -11.88
CA PRO A 97 3.38 -16.26 -11.96
C PRO A 97 3.27 -15.65 -10.56
N TRP A 98 3.37 -14.33 -10.47
CA TRP A 98 3.51 -13.68 -9.18
C TRP A 98 3.00 -12.24 -9.16
N GLY A 99 2.85 -11.69 -7.97
CA GLY A 99 2.49 -10.30 -7.77
C GLY A 99 3.29 -9.65 -6.66
N HIS A 100 3.64 -8.39 -6.85
CA HIS A 100 4.44 -7.58 -5.95
C HIS A 100 3.63 -6.39 -5.43
N VAL A 101 3.55 -6.26 -4.10
CA VAL A 101 3.01 -5.06 -3.47
C VAL A 101 4.04 -3.93 -3.56
N SER A 102 3.82 -3.04 -4.54
CA SER A 102 4.55 -1.79 -4.69
C SER A 102 3.89 -0.66 -3.87
N SER A 103 4.24 0.58 -4.17
CA SER A 103 3.78 1.78 -3.47
C SER A 103 3.53 2.89 -4.46
N GLY A 104 2.35 3.50 -4.40
CA GLY A 104 2.05 4.72 -5.14
C GLY A 104 2.71 5.98 -4.57
N CYS A 105 3.42 5.88 -3.44
CA CYS A 105 4.21 6.96 -2.85
C CYS A 105 5.50 7.29 -3.63
N ILE A 106 5.48 7.16 -4.96
CA ILE A 106 6.58 7.47 -5.88
C ILE A 106 6.26 8.68 -6.77
N PHE A 107 5.11 9.32 -6.50
CA PHE A 107 4.65 10.53 -7.16
C PHE A 107 4.37 11.68 -6.18
N SER A 108 4.29 12.89 -6.70
CA SER A 108 3.90 14.11 -5.98
C SER A 108 2.97 14.96 -6.85
N GLY A 109 1.87 15.42 -6.26
CA GLY A 109 0.83 16.23 -6.89
C GLY A 109 -0.10 15.45 -7.82
N ARG A 110 -0.37 16.06 -8.97
CA ARG A 110 -1.17 15.52 -10.08
C ARG A 110 -0.36 15.65 -11.36
N ARG A 111 -0.86 15.05 -12.44
CA ARG A 111 -0.36 15.32 -13.79
C ARG A 111 -0.66 16.77 -14.18
N ALA A 112 0.04 17.27 -15.20
CA ALA A 112 -0.12 18.64 -15.69
C ALA A 112 -1.54 18.96 -16.20
N ASP A 113 -2.31 17.94 -16.61
CA ASP A 113 -3.72 18.07 -17.02
C ASP A 113 -4.70 18.01 -15.84
N GLY A 114 -4.20 18.00 -14.60
CA GLY A 114 -5.00 17.91 -13.38
C GLY A 114 -5.49 16.50 -13.03
N LYS A 115 -5.19 15.47 -13.85
CA LYS A 115 -5.59 14.09 -13.58
C LYS A 115 -4.60 13.37 -12.67
N GLY A 116 -5.01 12.20 -12.16
CA GLY A 116 -4.14 11.32 -11.40
C GLY A 116 -3.05 10.70 -12.26
N PHE A 117 -1.92 10.33 -11.64
CA PHE A 117 -0.83 9.60 -12.30
C PHE A 117 -1.28 8.20 -12.71
N THR A 118 -0.99 7.84 -13.95
CA THR A 118 -1.25 6.55 -14.58
C THR A 118 -0.06 5.59 -14.35
N GLU A 119 -0.21 4.35 -14.79
CA GLU A 119 0.86 3.36 -14.70
C GLU A 119 2.04 3.62 -15.63
N GLU A 120 1.82 4.37 -16.70
CA GLU A 120 2.84 4.73 -17.70
C GLU A 120 3.60 6.02 -17.34
N ASP A 121 3.13 6.78 -16.34
CA ASP A 121 3.80 8.00 -15.92
C ASP A 121 5.13 7.69 -15.20
N THR A 122 6.16 8.46 -15.52
CA THR A 122 7.47 8.36 -14.85
C THR A 122 7.37 8.88 -13.41
N PRO A 123 7.87 8.15 -12.40
CA PRO A 123 7.91 8.60 -11.02
C PRO A 123 8.60 9.96 -10.84
N ASN A 124 7.87 10.96 -10.32
CA ASN A 124 8.39 12.32 -10.07
C ASN A 124 8.72 12.59 -8.58
N PHE A 125 8.62 11.56 -7.73
CA PHE A 125 9.02 11.59 -6.33
C PHE A 125 9.94 10.40 -6.04
N SER A 126 11.15 10.47 -6.60
CA SER A 126 12.15 9.39 -6.59
C SER A 126 13.58 9.93 -6.41
N PHE A 127 14.56 9.01 -6.36
CA PHE A 127 15.98 9.39 -6.34
C PHE A 127 16.41 10.17 -7.58
N ARG A 128 15.72 10.01 -8.73
CA ARG A 128 16.04 10.73 -9.97
C ARG A 128 15.70 12.22 -9.89
N THR A 129 14.70 12.56 -9.09
CA THR A 129 14.24 13.95 -8.89
C THR A 129 14.77 14.58 -7.61
N ASN A 130 15.49 13.81 -6.77
CA ASN A 130 16.13 14.24 -5.53
C ASN A 130 15.20 15.06 -4.58
N ASN A 131 13.91 14.71 -4.56
CA ASN A 131 12.88 15.39 -3.78
C ASN A 131 12.10 14.43 -2.86
N CYS A 132 12.54 13.17 -2.77
CA CYS A 132 11.80 12.09 -2.14
C CYS A 132 12.39 11.65 -0.81
N SER A 133 11.60 10.94 0.00
CA SER A 133 12.14 10.16 1.12
C SER A 133 12.89 8.92 0.63
N PHE A 134 13.82 8.41 1.43
CA PHE A 134 14.58 7.20 1.10
C PHE A 134 13.67 5.99 0.86
N TYR A 135 12.57 5.88 1.60
CA TYR A 135 11.52 4.89 1.34
C TYR A 135 10.97 5.00 -0.08
N SER A 136 10.57 6.20 -0.51
CA SER A 136 9.95 6.44 -1.81
C SER A 136 10.94 6.18 -2.94
N GLY A 137 12.17 6.66 -2.81
CA GLY A 137 13.24 6.42 -3.77
C GLY A 137 13.54 4.93 -3.95
N THR A 138 13.59 4.15 -2.87
CA THR A 138 13.81 2.69 -2.95
C THR A 138 12.62 1.92 -3.53
N LYS A 139 11.38 2.36 -3.30
CA LYS A 139 10.20 1.76 -3.97
C LYS A 139 10.17 2.07 -5.46
N ALA A 140 10.53 3.29 -5.86
CA ALA A 140 10.68 3.63 -7.28
C ALA A 140 11.77 2.78 -7.95
N LEU A 141 12.95 2.66 -7.30
CA LEU A 141 14.03 1.79 -7.76
C LEU A 141 13.61 0.30 -7.83
N GLY A 142 12.78 -0.16 -6.89
CA GLY A 142 12.19 -1.49 -6.95
C GLY A 142 11.35 -1.71 -8.21
N GLU A 143 10.53 -0.75 -8.62
CA GLU A 143 9.78 -0.84 -9.88
C GLU A 143 10.70 -0.84 -11.11
N GLU A 144 11.79 -0.06 -11.09
CA GLU A 144 12.80 -0.09 -12.17
C GLU A 144 13.46 -1.47 -12.29
N ILE A 145 13.82 -2.10 -11.17
CA ILE A 145 14.38 -3.47 -11.12
C ILE A 145 13.37 -4.50 -11.65
N LEU A 146 12.08 -4.26 -11.46
CA LEU A 146 11.01 -5.11 -11.98
C LEU A 146 10.58 -4.78 -13.41
N SER A 147 11.21 -3.79 -14.05
CA SER A 147 10.91 -3.47 -15.44
C SER A 147 11.13 -4.69 -16.35
N GLY A 148 10.10 -5.04 -17.12
CA GLY A 148 10.10 -6.22 -17.99
C GLY A 148 10.05 -7.57 -17.24
N ALA A 149 9.67 -7.59 -15.96
CA ALA A 149 9.46 -8.84 -15.23
C ALA A 149 8.35 -9.68 -15.89
N LYS A 150 8.61 -10.98 -16.07
CA LYS A 150 7.64 -11.91 -16.67
C LYS A 150 6.58 -12.34 -15.66
N ASP A 151 5.35 -12.53 -16.16
CA ASP A 151 4.20 -13.04 -15.40
C ASP A 151 3.99 -12.37 -14.04
N CYS A 152 4.23 -11.05 -14.01
CA CYS A 152 4.25 -10.24 -12.80
C CYS A 152 3.13 -9.21 -12.80
N TYR A 153 2.40 -9.12 -11.68
CA TYR A 153 1.60 -7.95 -11.35
C TYR A 153 2.35 -7.04 -10.39
N ILE A 154 2.41 -5.74 -10.68
CA ILE A 154 2.93 -4.73 -9.74
C ILE A 154 1.76 -3.89 -9.25
N TRP A 155 1.43 -3.99 -7.96
CA TRP A 155 0.28 -3.30 -7.39
C TRP A 155 0.71 -2.11 -6.54
N ARG A 156 0.37 -0.90 -6.97
CA ARG A 156 0.69 0.33 -6.24
C ARG A 156 -0.38 0.60 -5.18
N LEU A 157 -0.07 0.24 -3.93
CA LEU A 157 -0.83 0.60 -2.74
C LEU A 157 -0.54 2.05 -2.34
N ARG A 158 -1.53 2.78 -1.81
CA ARG A 158 -1.30 4.04 -1.08
C ARG A 158 -2.06 4.09 0.24
N ILE A 159 -1.36 4.55 1.28
CA ILE A 159 -1.91 4.98 2.58
C ILE A 159 -3.08 4.08 3.05
N PRO A 160 -2.79 2.82 3.41
CA PRO A 160 -3.83 1.84 3.68
C PRO A 160 -4.71 2.25 4.87
N PHE A 161 -6.00 1.97 4.75
CA PHE A 161 -6.98 2.18 5.79
C PHE A 161 -7.99 1.03 5.82
N ASN A 162 -8.64 0.85 6.96
CA ASN A 162 -9.83 0.01 7.13
C ASN A 162 -10.56 0.45 8.41
N ASN A 163 -11.48 -0.36 8.90
CA ASN A 163 -12.24 -0.10 10.12
C ASN A 163 -11.54 -0.57 11.42
N GLU A 164 -10.35 -1.18 11.35
CA GLU A 164 -9.64 -1.70 12.52
C GLU A 164 -8.65 -0.66 13.07
N ASN A 165 -8.68 -0.40 14.38
CA ASN A 165 -7.68 0.44 15.02
C ASN A 165 -6.29 -0.18 14.95
N ASN A 166 -5.39 0.43 14.19
CA ASN A 166 -4.03 -0.06 14.01
C ASN A 166 -3.06 1.10 13.78
N PRO A 167 -1.85 1.11 14.36
CA PRO A 167 -0.88 2.19 14.14
C PRO A 167 -0.45 2.37 12.67
N ARG A 168 -0.70 1.39 11.80
CA ARG A 168 -0.46 1.50 10.35
C ARG A 168 -1.65 2.04 9.55
N ASN A 169 -2.86 1.99 10.11
CA ASN A 169 -4.09 2.49 9.51
C ASN A 169 -4.08 4.03 9.43
N TYR A 170 -4.42 4.58 8.28
CA TYR A 170 -4.52 6.03 8.07
C TYR A 170 -5.53 6.70 9.02
N LEU A 171 -6.72 6.11 9.19
CA LEU A 171 -7.77 6.69 10.03
C LEU A 171 -7.33 6.76 11.49
N THR A 172 -6.71 5.70 12.02
CA THR A 172 -6.08 5.71 13.35
C THR A 172 -5.06 6.84 13.48
N LYS A 173 -4.22 7.06 12.46
CA LYS A 173 -3.21 8.15 12.51
C LYS A 173 -3.87 9.52 12.60
N LEU A 174 -4.90 9.78 11.80
CA LEU A 174 -5.63 11.05 11.88
C LEU A 174 -6.28 11.24 13.25
N MET A 175 -6.80 10.17 13.86
CA MET A 175 -7.41 10.22 15.19
C MET A 175 -6.39 10.40 16.34
N THR A 176 -5.10 10.13 16.10
CA THR A 176 -4.08 10.10 17.16
C THR A 176 -3.07 11.23 17.06
N TYR A 177 -2.84 11.79 15.87
CA TYR A 177 -1.91 12.90 15.69
C TYR A 177 -2.47 14.20 16.25
N LYS A 178 -1.62 14.92 17.00
CA LYS A 178 -1.97 16.20 17.63
C LYS A 178 -2.30 17.28 16.60
N THR A 179 -1.56 17.29 15.49
CA THR A 179 -1.70 18.26 14.41
C THR A 179 -1.58 17.54 13.07
N LEU A 180 -2.48 17.84 12.14
CA LEU A 180 -2.61 17.18 10.84
C LEU A 180 -2.03 18.05 9.72
N LEU A 181 -1.48 17.37 8.70
CA LEU A 181 -1.08 18.02 7.46
C LEU A 181 -2.26 17.99 6.48
N GLU A 182 -2.64 19.14 5.95
CA GLU A 182 -3.59 19.21 4.85
C GLU A 182 -2.92 18.76 3.55
N ALA A 183 -3.47 17.71 2.94
CA ALA A 183 -2.92 17.14 1.72
C ALA A 183 -3.97 16.37 0.93
N GLU A 184 -3.87 16.44 -0.39
CA GLU A 184 -4.67 15.65 -1.30
C GLU A 184 -4.04 14.28 -1.56
N ASN A 185 -4.82 13.21 -1.46
CA ASN A 185 -4.32 11.85 -1.59
C ASN A 185 -5.33 10.87 -2.20
N SER A 186 -4.84 9.91 -2.99
CA SER A 186 -5.51 8.62 -3.20
C SER A 186 -5.17 7.64 -2.07
N ILE A 187 -6.15 6.97 -1.47
CA ILE A 187 -5.94 6.01 -0.37
C ILE A 187 -6.56 4.66 -0.72
N SER A 188 -6.16 3.59 -0.03
CA SER A 188 -6.59 2.22 -0.36
C SER A 188 -7.20 1.53 0.85
N HIS A 189 -8.44 1.06 0.71
CA HIS A 189 -9.08 0.20 1.69
C HIS A 189 -8.36 -1.15 1.65
N LEU A 190 -7.89 -1.62 2.81
CA LEU A 190 -6.93 -2.72 2.87
C LEU A 190 -7.51 -4.04 2.34
N GLU A 191 -8.75 -4.34 2.71
CA GLU A 191 -9.48 -5.53 2.28
C GLU A 191 -9.78 -5.48 0.78
N GLU A 192 -10.35 -4.37 0.27
CA GLU A 192 -10.59 -4.20 -1.16
C GLU A 192 -9.31 -4.22 -2.00
N PHE A 193 -8.19 -3.71 -1.45
CA PHE A 193 -6.89 -3.83 -2.09
C PHE A 193 -6.50 -5.30 -2.26
N VAL A 194 -6.54 -6.08 -1.17
CA VAL A 194 -6.20 -7.52 -1.18
C VAL A 194 -7.12 -8.32 -2.12
N GLU A 195 -8.42 -8.02 -2.09
CA GLU A 195 -9.41 -8.64 -2.95
C GLU A 195 -9.14 -8.34 -4.43
N SER A 196 -8.91 -7.06 -4.75
CA SER A 196 -8.72 -6.58 -6.12
C SER A 196 -7.42 -7.08 -6.73
N THR A 197 -6.32 -7.07 -5.99
CA THR A 197 -5.02 -7.58 -6.46
C THR A 197 -5.04 -9.08 -6.68
N PHE A 198 -5.71 -9.85 -5.80
CA PHE A 198 -5.91 -11.27 -6.03
C PHE A 198 -6.86 -11.53 -7.20
N ALA A 199 -7.87 -10.69 -7.40
CA ALA A 199 -8.76 -10.77 -8.56
C ALA A 199 -8.01 -10.54 -9.89
N CYS A 200 -6.92 -9.76 -9.92
CA CYS A 200 -6.07 -9.66 -11.11
C CYS A 200 -5.58 -11.04 -11.54
N TRP A 201 -5.07 -11.82 -10.59
CA TRP A 201 -4.67 -13.20 -10.82
C TRP A 201 -5.87 -14.06 -11.17
N GLU A 202 -6.90 -14.11 -10.34
CA GLU A 202 -8.06 -15.01 -10.51
C GLU A 202 -8.76 -14.84 -11.86
N LYS A 203 -8.95 -13.58 -12.30
CA LYS A 203 -9.56 -13.24 -13.59
C LYS A 203 -8.58 -13.30 -14.76
N ARG A 204 -7.28 -13.51 -14.50
CA ARG A 204 -6.21 -13.56 -15.50
C ARG A 204 -6.19 -12.30 -16.39
N ILE A 205 -6.34 -11.13 -15.78
CA ILE A 205 -6.17 -9.87 -16.52
C ILE A 205 -4.71 -9.77 -17.01
N PRO A 206 -4.39 -8.92 -18.00
CA PRO A 206 -3.01 -8.80 -18.47
C PRO A 206 -2.03 -8.48 -17.33
N PHE A 207 -0.88 -9.16 -17.31
CA PHE A 207 0.21 -8.82 -16.38
C PHE A 207 0.69 -7.38 -16.58
N GLY A 208 1.30 -6.82 -15.53
CA GLY A 208 1.84 -5.47 -15.53
C GLY A 208 1.50 -4.67 -14.28
N THR A 209 1.77 -3.37 -14.35
CA THR A 209 1.54 -2.44 -13.24
C THR A 209 0.09 -1.98 -13.19
N TYR A 210 -0.44 -1.87 -11.97
CA TYR A 210 -1.78 -1.36 -11.67
C TYR A 210 -1.74 -0.43 -10.45
N ASN A 211 -2.37 0.74 -10.58
CA ASN A 211 -2.72 1.60 -9.45
C ASN A 211 -3.93 1.00 -8.74
N VAL A 212 -3.79 0.66 -7.46
CA VAL A 212 -4.85 -0.01 -6.69
C VAL A 212 -5.17 0.84 -5.46
N THR A 213 -5.90 1.92 -5.71
CA THR A 213 -6.48 2.81 -4.70
C THR A 213 -7.98 2.90 -4.91
N ASN A 214 -8.74 3.30 -3.90
CA ASN A 214 -10.16 3.56 -4.06
C ASN A 214 -10.35 4.74 -5.04
N PRO A 215 -11.27 4.66 -6.03
CA PRO A 215 -11.49 5.73 -6.99
C PRO A 215 -11.82 7.08 -6.33
N GLY A 216 -11.20 8.13 -6.85
CA GLY A 216 -11.30 9.49 -6.32
C GLY A 216 -10.03 9.95 -5.59
N ALA A 217 -10.13 11.15 -5.03
CA ALA A 217 -9.12 11.76 -4.18
C ALA A 217 -9.80 12.37 -2.97
N ILE A 218 -9.06 12.49 -1.87
CA ILE A 218 -9.54 13.09 -0.63
C ILE A 218 -8.54 14.14 -0.15
N MET A 219 -9.06 15.17 0.51
CA MET A 219 -8.26 16.02 1.38
C MET A 219 -8.23 15.44 2.80
N THR A 220 -7.17 15.72 3.57
CA THR A 220 -7.14 15.37 5.00
C THR A 220 -8.35 15.98 5.73
N SER A 221 -8.72 17.21 5.40
CA SER A 221 -9.90 17.91 5.93
C SER A 221 -11.23 17.20 5.60
N ASP A 222 -11.36 16.55 4.44
CA ASP A 222 -12.55 15.76 4.12
C ASP A 222 -12.73 14.59 5.10
N VAL A 223 -11.64 13.88 5.41
CA VAL A 223 -11.69 12.74 6.33
C VAL A 223 -12.02 13.21 7.75
N VAL A 224 -11.42 14.31 8.19
CA VAL A 224 -11.74 14.92 9.49
C VAL A 224 -13.22 15.29 9.56
N ARG A 225 -13.76 15.92 8.52
CA ARG A 225 -15.19 16.25 8.44
C ARG A 225 -16.04 14.99 8.57
N TRP A 226 -15.71 13.91 7.86
CA TRP A 226 -16.46 12.65 7.93
C TRP A 226 -16.38 11.98 9.32
N ILE A 227 -15.24 12.07 10.01
CA ILE A 227 -15.13 11.59 11.39
C ILE A 227 -16.04 12.40 12.33
N GLN A 228 -16.09 13.72 12.17
CA GLN A 228 -16.95 14.60 12.96
C GLN A 228 -18.44 14.35 12.67
N GLU A 229 -18.81 14.15 11.41
CA GLU A 229 -20.18 13.79 11.01
C GLU A 229 -20.62 12.46 11.64
N GLU A 230 -19.75 11.43 11.62
CA GLU A 230 -20.03 10.15 12.26
C GLU A 230 -20.11 10.27 13.79
N THR A 231 -19.28 11.12 14.39
CA THR A 231 -19.37 11.45 15.83
C THR A 231 -20.73 12.08 16.16
N ALA A 232 -21.16 13.07 15.39
CA ALA A 232 -22.44 13.73 15.58
C ALA A 232 -23.64 12.76 15.38
N ARG A 233 -23.54 11.84 14.41
CA ARG A 233 -24.53 10.78 14.21
C ARG A 233 -24.64 9.88 15.45
N ARG A 234 -23.50 9.40 15.96
CA ARG A 234 -23.45 8.55 17.16
C ARG A 234 -24.01 9.27 18.39
N ASP A 235 -23.66 10.53 18.59
CA ASP A 235 -24.21 11.34 19.69
C ASP A 235 -25.75 11.44 19.60
N LYS A 236 -26.29 11.68 18.40
CA LYS A 236 -27.74 11.74 18.16
C LYS A 236 -28.43 10.41 18.45
N GLU A 237 -27.75 9.29 18.25
CA GLU A 237 -28.24 7.94 18.52
C GLU A 237 -27.94 7.46 19.95
N GLY A 238 -27.29 8.28 20.78
CA GLY A 238 -26.88 7.90 22.14
C GLY A 238 -25.79 6.82 22.18
N LEU A 239 -25.03 6.65 21.08
CA LEU A 239 -23.95 5.69 20.96
C LEU A 239 -22.61 6.32 21.39
N PRO A 240 -21.71 5.58 22.05
CA PRO A 240 -20.37 6.07 22.34
C PRO A 240 -19.58 6.30 21.04
N SER A 241 -18.91 7.45 20.95
CA SER A 241 -17.96 7.74 19.88
C SER A 241 -16.52 7.51 20.35
N PRO A 242 -15.74 6.64 19.67
CA PRO A 242 -14.32 6.45 19.96
C PRO A 242 -13.44 7.56 19.33
N PHE A 243 -14.04 8.54 18.64
CA PHE A 243 -13.32 9.51 17.84
C PHE A 243 -13.00 10.81 18.58
N PRO A 244 -11.87 11.48 18.26
CA PRO A 244 -11.56 12.81 18.79
C PRO A 244 -12.63 13.84 18.46
N ARG A 245 -12.83 14.80 19.37
CA ARG A 245 -13.81 15.89 19.23
C ARG A 245 -13.28 17.10 18.46
N SER A 246 -11.96 17.27 18.44
CA SER A 246 -11.29 18.44 17.86
C SER A 246 -10.02 18.03 17.12
N TYR A 247 -9.73 18.74 16.05
CA TYR A 247 -8.54 18.54 15.22
C TYR A 247 -7.83 19.87 15.03
N ALA A 248 -6.50 19.82 14.97
CA ALA A 248 -5.66 20.95 14.61
C ALA A 248 -4.93 20.64 13.30
N PHE A 249 -4.69 21.66 12.49
CA PHE A 249 -3.93 21.56 11.25
C PHE A 249 -2.66 22.40 11.34
N PHE A 250 -1.62 21.99 10.63
CA PHE A 250 -0.45 22.85 10.40
C PHE A 250 -0.82 23.93 9.39
N ASP A 251 -0.30 25.14 9.59
CA ASP A 251 -0.55 26.27 8.68
C ASP A 251 0.03 26.01 7.29
N ASN A 252 1.15 25.27 7.20
CA ASN A 252 1.80 24.93 5.94
C ASN A 252 2.73 23.69 6.08
N LEU A 253 3.22 23.20 4.93
CA LEU A 253 4.12 22.05 4.86
C LEU A 253 5.48 22.31 5.54
N GLU A 254 5.97 23.55 5.53
CA GLU A 254 7.24 23.91 6.16
C GLU A 254 7.17 23.71 7.69
N SER A 255 6.10 24.19 8.33
CA SER A 255 5.83 23.97 9.75
C SER A 255 5.71 22.48 10.09
N PHE A 256 5.08 21.68 9.22
CA PHE A 256 5.04 20.23 9.37
C PHE A 256 6.43 19.58 9.29
N MET A 257 7.26 19.99 8.33
CA MET A 257 8.63 19.46 8.16
C MET A 257 9.56 19.88 9.31
N GLN A 258 9.34 21.05 9.92
CA GLN A 258 10.13 21.48 11.07
C GLN A 258 9.74 20.75 12.37
N ILE A 259 8.45 20.45 12.55
CA ILE A 259 7.90 20.01 13.85
C ILE A 259 7.61 18.49 13.88
N ALA A 260 7.15 17.91 12.78
CA ALA A 260 6.52 16.58 12.78
C ALA A 260 7.14 15.55 11.83
N ALA A 261 7.84 15.96 10.76
CA ALA A 261 8.44 15.03 9.81
C ALA A 261 9.87 15.40 9.42
N LYS A 262 10.79 14.44 9.53
CA LYS A 262 12.20 14.64 9.15
C LYS A 262 12.48 14.38 7.67
N THR A 263 11.50 13.88 6.90
CA THR A 263 11.68 13.55 5.47
C THR A 263 10.43 13.86 4.64
N PRO A 264 10.58 14.25 3.36
CA PRO A 264 9.46 14.55 2.47
C PRO A 264 8.38 13.45 2.43
N ARG A 265 7.13 13.87 2.26
CA ARG A 265 5.97 12.97 2.11
C ARG A 265 5.41 13.07 0.71
N SER A 266 5.08 11.92 0.12
CA SER A 266 4.33 11.85 -1.13
C SER A 266 2.87 12.19 -0.85
N ASN A 267 2.38 13.24 -1.50
CA ASN A 267 0.95 13.55 -1.60
C ASN A 267 0.61 13.54 -3.08
N CYS A 268 -0.23 12.61 -3.53
CA CYS A 268 -0.55 12.47 -4.95
C CYS A 268 -1.88 11.78 -5.18
N VAL A 269 -2.39 11.95 -6.40
CA VAL A 269 -3.59 11.29 -6.90
C VAL A 269 -3.20 10.30 -7.98
N LEU A 270 -3.75 9.09 -7.91
CA LEU A 270 -3.54 8.03 -8.91
C LEU A 270 -4.79 7.84 -9.76
N ASP A 271 -4.59 7.55 -11.05
CA ASP A 271 -5.63 7.13 -11.96
C ASP A 271 -5.80 5.60 -11.86
N THR A 272 -7.02 5.14 -11.58
CA THR A 272 -7.38 3.71 -11.40
C THR A 272 -8.19 3.16 -12.57
N THR A 273 -8.27 3.91 -13.67
CA THR A 273 -9.07 3.55 -14.85
C THR A 273 -8.55 2.28 -15.51
N LYS A 274 -7.23 2.02 -15.48
CA LYS A 274 -6.65 0.78 -16.05
C LYS A 274 -7.22 -0.46 -15.37
N LEU A 275 -7.24 -0.48 -14.03
CA LEU A 275 -7.80 -1.59 -13.25
C LEU A 275 -9.31 -1.72 -13.49
N THR A 276 -10.03 -0.60 -13.53
CA THR A 276 -11.47 -0.55 -13.81
C THR A 276 -11.81 -1.12 -15.18
N ARG A 277 -11.05 -0.75 -16.23
CA ARG A 277 -11.21 -1.28 -17.60
C ARG A 277 -10.92 -2.77 -17.68
N ALA A 278 -10.09 -3.31 -16.78
CA ALA A 278 -9.84 -4.74 -16.66
C ALA A 278 -10.95 -5.48 -15.88
N GLY A 279 -12.03 -4.80 -15.49
CA GLY A 279 -13.19 -5.39 -14.82
C GLY A 279 -13.00 -5.60 -13.31
N ILE A 280 -12.13 -4.82 -12.68
CA ILE A 280 -11.91 -4.82 -11.22
C ILE A 280 -12.10 -3.38 -10.72
N THR A 281 -13.06 -3.19 -9.83
CA THR A 281 -13.45 -1.86 -9.34
C THR A 281 -13.49 -1.89 -7.82
N LEU A 282 -12.86 -0.89 -7.20
CA LEU A 282 -12.94 -0.64 -5.77
C LEU A 282 -14.05 0.39 -5.50
N THR A 283 -14.57 0.39 -4.28
CA THR A 283 -15.58 1.35 -3.83
C THR A 283 -15.03 2.78 -3.92
N PRO A 284 -15.81 3.80 -4.32
CA PRO A 284 -15.37 5.20 -4.26
C PRO A 284 -14.83 5.57 -2.88
N VAL A 285 -13.77 6.37 -2.84
CA VAL A 285 -12.99 6.60 -1.61
C VAL A 285 -13.80 7.19 -0.45
N GLU A 286 -14.71 8.13 -0.72
CA GLU A 286 -15.59 8.68 0.31
C GLU A 286 -16.48 7.62 0.94
N GLU A 287 -17.12 6.79 0.10
CA GLU A 287 -18.01 5.74 0.57
C GLU A 287 -17.25 4.69 1.40
N ALA A 288 -16.08 4.28 0.95
CA ALA A 288 -15.23 3.34 1.67
C ALA A 288 -14.79 3.88 3.03
N VAL A 289 -14.37 5.15 3.13
CA VAL A 289 -13.99 5.77 4.40
C VAL A 289 -15.19 5.89 5.34
N ARG A 290 -16.33 6.38 4.84
CA ARG A 290 -17.54 6.53 5.65
C ARG A 290 -18.02 5.18 6.19
N LYS A 291 -17.97 4.13 5.38
CA LYS A 291 -18.28 2.76 5.82
C LYS A 291 -17.32 2.32 6.92
N ALA A 292 -16.01 2.50 6.73
CA ALA A 292 -15.01 2.13 7.73
C ALA A 292 -15.19 2.86 9.07
N LEU A 293 -15.61 4.13 9.06
CA LEU A 293 -15.92 4.89 10.28
C LEU A 293 -17.19 4.39 10.99
N ARG A 294 -18.23 4.04 10.24
CA ARG A 294 -19.46 3.46 10.81
C ARG A 294 -19.17 2.11 11.48
N GLU A 295 -18.39 1.28 10.83
CA GLU A 295 -18.03 -0.09 11.26
C GLU A 295 -16.77 -0.13 12.14
N TRP A 296 -16.34 1.01 12.69
CA TRP A 296 -15.07 1.14 13.41
C TRP A 296 -14.95 0.18 14.61
N ILE A 297 -13.82 -0.51 14.69
CA ILE A 297 -13.43 -1.44 15.76
C ILE A 297 -12.27 -0.80 16.54
N PRO A 298 -12.51 -0.32 17.79
CA PRO A 298 -11.52 0.34 18.63
C PRO A 298 -10.29 -0.50 18.99
#